data_AF-A0A2D0WF17-F1
#
_entry.id   AF-A0A2D0WF17-F1
#
_cell.length_a   1.000
_cell.length_b   1.000
_cell.length_c   1.000
_cell.angle_alpha   90.00
_cell.angle_beta   90.00
_cell.angle_gamma   90.00
#
_symmetry.space_group_name_H-M   'P 1'
#
loop_
_entity.id
_entity.type
_entity.pdbx_description
1 polymer ?
#
loop_
_entity_poly.entity_id
_entity_poly.type
_entity_poly.pdbx_seq_one_letter_code
_entity_poly.pdbx_strand_id
1 'polypeptide(L)'
;VCERCGVEVTESRVRRHRMGYIKLAAPVAHVWYLKGIPSYISILLDMPLRDVEQIVYFNSYVVLSPGNAETLTYKQLLSEDQWLEIEDQIYSEDSTLAGVEVGIGAEALLRLLADINLEEAAESLREEITTAKGQKRAKLIKRLRVIDNFIATGSKPEWMVMAVIPVIPPDLRPMVQLDGGRFATSDLNDLYRRVINRNNRLARLQEILAPEIIVRNEKRMLQEAVDALIDNGRRGRTVVGANNRPLKSLSD
;
A
#
# COMPACT_ATOMS: atom_id res chain seq x y z
N VAL A 1 -12.90 25.39 24.56
CA VAL A 1 -13.35 23.99 24.40
C VAL A 1 -14.22 23.63 25.58
N CYS A 2 -15.35 22.95 25.40
CA CYS A 2 -16.21 22.51 26.50
C CYS A 2 -15.54 21.37 27.29
N GLU A 3 -15.47 21.46 28.62
CA GLU A 3 -14.81 20.47 29.48
C GLU A 3 -15.54 19.12 29.53
N ARG A 4 -16.86 19.09 29.31
CA ARG A 4 -17.66 17.85 29.40
C ARG A 4 -17.62 17.02 28.12
N CYS A 5 -17.70 17.65 26.95
CA CYS A 5 -17.78 16.95 25.67
C CYS A 5 -16.56 17.12 24.78
N GLY A 6 -15.59 17.96 25.15
CA GLY A 6 -14.39 18.24 24.34
C GLY A 6 -14.67 19.00 23.04
N VAL A 7 -15.92 19.42 22.80
CA VAL A 7 -16.29 20.16 21.58
C VAL A 7 -15.90 21.62 21.74
N GLU A 8 -15.21 22.13 20.74
CA GLU A 8 -14.90 23.55 20.63
C GLU A 8 -16.14 24.34 20.17
N VAL A 9 -16.52 25.37 20.92
CA VAL A 9 -17.63 26.27 20.54
C VAL A 9 -17.13 27.20 19.44
N THR A 10 -17.49 26.89 18.19
CA THR A 10 -17.11 27.63 16.98
C THR A 10 -18.26 27.60 15.97
N GLU A 11 -18.14 28.36 14.89
CA GLU A 11 -19.10 28.32 13.80
C GLU A 11 -19.21 26.93 13.17
N SER A 12 -20.43 26.49 12.84
CA SER A 12 -20.67 25.17 12.23
C SER A 12 -19.93 24.99 10.90
N ARG A 13 -19.64 26.07 10.17
CA ARG A 13 -18.92 26.07 8.88
C ARG A 13 -17.55 25.39 8.95
N VAL A 14 -16.90 25.35 10.12
CA VAL A 14 -15.61 24.68 10.29
C VAL A 14 -15.68 23.18 9.96
N ARG A 15 -16.87 22.54 10.06
CA ARG A 15 -17.12 21.14 9.72
C ARG A 15 -16.98 20.80 8.24
N ARG A 16 -16.90 21.81 7.38
CA ARG A 16 -16.61 21.66 5.95
C ARG A 16 -15.11 21.70 5.62
N HIS A 17 -14.29 22.19 6.56
CA HIS A 17 -12.86 22.44 6.31
C HIS A 17 -11.93 21.60 7.19
N ARG A 18 -12.35 21.24 8.41
CA ARG A 18 -11.55 20.44 9.34
C ARG A 18 -11.51 18.98 8.91
N MET A 19 -10.32 18.49 8.57
CA MET A 19 -10.06 17.09 8.23
C MET A 19 -9.69 16.29 9.49
N GLY A 20 -9.93 14.99 9.43
CA GLY A 20 -9.39 14.02 10.39
C GLY A 20 -8.36 13.12 9.72
N TYR A 21 -7.85 12.15 10.47
CA TYR A 21 -7.02 11.09 9.91
C TYR A 21 -7.27 9.75 10.60
N ILE A 22 -6.95 8.67 9.91
CA ILE A 22 -6.93 7.29 10.43
C ILE A 22 -5.47 6.84 10.42
N LYS A 23 -4.92 6.55 11.60
CA LYS A 23 -3.62 5.88 11.72
C LYS A 23 -3.80 4.41 11.39
N LEU A 24 -3.09 3.92 10.37
CA LEU A 24 -3.18 2.53 9.97
C LEU A 24 -2.33 1.64 10.89
N ALA A 25 -2.83 0.44 11.18
CA ALA A 25 -2.15 -0.59 11.97
C ALA A 25 -1.04 -1.30 11.16
N ALA A 26 -1.12 -1.25 9.83
CA ALA A 26 -0.06 -1.66 8.91
C ALA A 26 -0.01 -0.68 7.73
N PRO A 27 1.16 -0.44 7.12
CA PRO A 27 1.26 0.40 5.93
C PRO A 27 0.49 -0.21 4.75
N VAL A 28 0.00 0.64 3.87
CA VAL A 28 -0.85 0.28 2.72
C VAL A 28 -0.32 0.96 1.46
N ALA A 29 -0.12 0.19 0.39
CA ALA A 29 0.32 0.75 -0.88
C ALA A 29 -0.81 1.58 -1.52
N HIS A 30 -0.51 2.77 -2.02
CA HIS A 30 -1.52 3.61 -2.62
C HIS A 30 -1.89 3.12 -4.04
N VAL A 31 -3.17 2.80 -4.26
CA VAL A 31 -3.67 2.13 -5.48
C VAL A 31 -3.36 2.87 -6.78
N TRP A 32 -3.35 4.20 -6.79
CA TRP A 32 -2.99 4.98 -8.00
C TRP A 32 -1.55 4.77 -8.47
N TYR A 33 -0.58 4.69 -7.55
CA TYR A 33 0.82 4.47 -7.92
C TYR A 33 1.12 3.01 -8.22
N LEU A 34 0.35 2.10 -7.63
CA LEU A 34 0.47 0.66 -7.86
C LEU A 34 -0.17 0.26 -9.20
N LYS A 35 -1.45 0.55 -9.40
CA LYS A 35 -2.25 0.11 -10.56
C LYS A 35 -2.47 1.20 -11.61
N GLY A 36 -1.80 2.34 -11.49
CA GLY A 36 -1.81 3.38 -12.52
C GLY A 36 -1.27 2.86 -13.86
N ILE A 37 -1.66 3.49 -14.95
CA ILE A 37 -1.08 3.26 -16.27
C ILE A 37 -0.28 4.52 -16.63
N PRO A 38 1.05 4.51 -16.51
CA PRO A 38 1.90 3.43 -16.01
C PRO A 38 1.97 3.34 -14.48
N SER A 39 2.44 2.20 -13.97
CA SER A 39 2.67 1.98 -12.53
C SER A 39 4.03 2.55 -12.12
N TYR A 40 4.02 3.58 -11.28
CA TYR A 40 5.24 4.24 -10.82
C TYR A 40 6.08 3.33 -9.93
N ILE A 41 5.43 2.55 -9.06
CA ILE A 41 6.10 1.61 -8.16
C ILE A 41 6.83 0.52 -8.97
N SER A 42 6.15 -0.06 -9.96
CA SER A 42 6.74 -1.08 -10.86
C SER A 42 7.92 -0.51 -11.64
N ILE A 43 7.82 0.72 -12.16
CA ILE A 43 8.91 1.38 -12.89
C ILE A 43 10.13 1.63 -12.00
N LEU A 44 9.93 2.14 -10.77
CA LEU A 44 11.04 2.44 -9.86
C LEU A 44 11.78 1.18 -9.45
N LEU A 45 11.04 0.12 -9.10
CA LEU A 45 11.60 -1.15 -8.65
C LEU A 45 12.21 -1.98 -9.79
N ASP A 46 11.92 -1.63 -11.04
CA ASP A 46 12.22 -2.41 -12.25
C ASP A 46 11.63 -3.82 -12.24
N MET A 47 10.47 -3.97 -11.59
CA MET A 47 9.74 -5.24 -11.48
C MET A 47 8.47 -5.20 -12.32
N PRO A 48 8.04 -6.31 -12.95
CA PRO A 48 6.73 -6.40 -13.58
C PRO A 48 5.59 -6.04 -12.62
N LEU A 49 4.55 -5.36 -13.11
CA LEU A 49 3.38 -4.99 -12.29
C LEU A 49 2.76 -6.20 -11.57
N ARG A 50 2.64 -7.33 -12.28
CA ARG A 50 2.08 -8.57 -11.72
C ARG A 50 2.82 -9.04 -10.48
N ASP A 51 4.14 -8.91 -10.48
CA ASP A 51 5.01 -9.37 -9.41
C ASP A 51 4.87 -8.46 -8.18
N VAL A 52 4.83 -7.13 -8.41
CA VAL A 52 4.56 -6.16 -7.35
C VAL A 52 3.17 -6.38 -6.73
N GLU A 53 2.15 -6.71 -7.54
CA GLU A 53 0.82 -7.05 -7.04
C GLU A 53 0.82 -8.34 -6.20
N GLN A 54 1.59 -9.37 -6.60
CA GLN A 54 1.73 -10.60 -5.81
C GLN A 54 2.30 -10.32 -4.42
N ILE A 55 3.27 -9.41 -4.31
CA ILE A 55 3.85 -9.00 -3.03
C ILE A 55 2.80 -8.24 -2.19
N VAL A 56 2.18 -7.20 -2.75
CA VAL A 56 1.23 -6.33 -2.03
C VAL A 56 0.01 -7.10 -1.52
N TYR A 57 -0.50 -8.06 -2.29
CA TYR A 57 -1.68 -8.84 -1.94
C TYR A 57 -1.38 -10.17 -1.23
N PHE A 58 -0.16 -10.33 -0.70
CA PHE A 58 0.25 -11.47 0.13
C PHE A 58 0.18 -12.83 -0.58
N ASN A 59 0.47 -12.87 -1.90
CA ASN A 59 0.53 -14.12 -2.67
C ASN A 59 1.95 -14.68 -2.80
N SER A 60 2.96 -13.81 -2.72
CA SER A 60 4.37 -14.19 -2.87
C SER A 60 5.23 -13.29 -2.01
N TYR A 61 6.35 -13.84 -1.53
CA TYR A 61 7.34 -13.07 -0.80
C TYR A 61 8.35 -12.45 -1.76
N VAL A 62 9.12 -11.48 -1.26
CA VAL A 62 10.23 -10.87 -1.97
C VAL A 62 11.48 -10.85 -1.10
N VAL A 63 12.61 -11.18 -1.70
CA VAL A 63 13.92 -11.10 -1.03
C VAL A 63 14.31 -9.64 -0.87
N LEU A 64 14.45 -9.20 0.37
CA LEU A 64 14.91 -7.87 0.76
C LEU A 64 16.44 -7.83 0.92
N SER A 65 17.01 -8.89 1.48
CA SER A 65 18.46 -9.10 1.57
C SER A 65 18.76 -10.59 1.33
N PRO A 66 19.61 -10.94 0.34
CA PRO A 66 20.00 -12.33 0.13
C PRO A 66 21.01 -12.84 1.17
N GLY A 67 21.59 -11.96 2.00
CA GLY A 67 22.60 -12.34 2.98
C GLY A 67 23.82 -13.00 2.31
N ASN A 68 24.24 -14.15 2.84
CA ASN A 68 25.29 -14.99 2.25
C ASN A 68 24.76 -16.17 1.42
N ALA A 69 23.47 -16.19 1.10
CA ALA A 69 22.88 -17.23 0.28
C ALA A 69 23.20 -17.00 -1.21
N GLU A 70 24.04 -17.84 -1.82
CA GLU A 70 24.37 -17.74 -3.25
C GLU A 70 23.16 -18.02 -4.16
N THR A 71 22.16 -18.73 -3.66
CA THR A 71 20.95 -19.12 -4.41
C THR A 71 19.91 -18.00 -4.49
N LEU A 72 20.02 -16.96 -3.66
CA LEU A 72 19.04 -15.88 -3.58
C LEU A 72 19.56 -14.60 -4.20
N THR A 73 18.66 -13.91 -4.89
CA THR A 73 18.93 -12.62 -5.50
C THR A 73 18.00 -11.55 -4.95
N TYR A 74 18.51 -10.33 -4.82
CA TYR A 74 17.70 -9.19 -4.37
C TYR A 74 16.49 -8.98 -5.30
N LYS A 75 15.30 -8.72 -4.72
CA LYS A 75 14.01 -8.59 -5.42
C LYS A 75 13.48 -9.87 -6.10
N GLN A 76 14.08 -11.02 -5.83
CA GLN A 76 13.53 -12.30 -6.26
C GLN A 76 12.21 -12.59 -5.56
N LEU A 77 11.22 -13.10 -6.31
CA LEU A 77 9.97 -13.59 -5.73
C LEU A 77 10.13 -15.03 -5.28
N LEU A 78 9.54 -15.34 -4.13
CA LEU A 78 9.48 -16.68 -3.57
C LEU A 78 8.02 -17.09 -3.36
N SER A 79 7.70 -18.33 -3.73
CA SER A 79 6.44 -18.96 -3.31
C SER A 79 6.48 -19.28 -1.81
N GLU A 80 5.32 -19.63 -1.25
CA GLU A 80 5.24 -20.06 0.15
C GLU A 80 6.08 -21.32 0.40
N ASP A 81 5.99 -22.32 -0.47
CA ASP A 81 6.78 -23.56 -0.37
C ASP A 81 8.29 -23.27 -0.45
N GLN A 82 8.73 -22.42 -1.38
CA GLN A 82 10.14 -22.05 -1.51
C GLN A 82 10.65 -21.31 -0.28
N TRP A 83 9.85 -20.40 0.27
CA TRP A 83 10.21 -19.70 1.49
C TRP A 83 10.35 -20.68 2.66
N LEU A 84 9.41 -21.62 2.82
CA LEU A 84 9.49 -22.64 3.88
C LEU A 84 10.76 -23.50 3.76
N GLU A 85 11.11 -23.94 2.56
CA GLU A 85 12.35 -24.70 2.32
C GLU A 85 13.61 -23.90 2.72
N ILE A 86 13.64 -22.61 2.38
CA ILE A 86 14.77 -21.71 2.74
C ILE A 86 14.79 -21.45 4.24
N GLU A 87 13.62 -21.23 4.85
CA GLU A 87 13.47 -21.00 6.29
C GLU A 87 13.97 -22.21 7.09
N ASP A 88 13.57 -23.42 6.69
CA ASP A 88 14.04 -24.67 7.28
C ASP A 88 15.58 -24.82 7.16
N GLN A 89 16.16 -24.43 6.02
CA GLN A 89 17.61 -24.42 5.83
C GLN A 89 18.30 -23.41 6.74
N ILE A 90 17.75 -22.21 6.93
CA ILE A 90 18.32 -21.17 7.81
C ILE A 90 18.37 -21.65 9.26
N TYR A 91 17.33 -22.35 9.73
CA TYR A 91 17.25 -22.83 11.11
C TYR A 91 17.84 -24.22 11.35
N SER A 92 18.40 -24.87 10.32
CA SER A 92 19.09 -26.16 10.48
C SER A 92 20.38 -26.00 11.31
N GLU A 93 20.69 -27.00 12.16
CA GLU A 93 21.82 -26.94 13.11
C GLU A 93 23.20 -26.76 12.42
N ASP A 94 23.32 -27.22 11.18
CA ASP A 94 24.54 -27.12 10.36
C ASP A 94 24.54 -25.91 9.40
N SER A 95 23.56 -25.01 9.53
CA SER A 95 23.40 -23.93 8.56
C SER A 95 24.51 -22.89 8.67
N THR A 96 25.08 -22.54 7.52
CA THR A 96 25.95 -21.38 7.37
C THR A 96 25.19 -20.14 6.90
N LEU A 97 23.89 -20.27 6.61
CA LEU A 97 23.08 -19.18 6.07
C LEU A 97 22.78 -18.13 7.14
N ALA A 98 23.15 -16.88 6.87
CA ALA A 98 22.95 -15.75 7.77
C ALA A 98 22.60 -14.47 6.98
N GLY A 99 21.74 -13.65 7.57
CA GLY A 99 21.39 -12.34 7.01
C GLY A 99 20.41 -12.36 5.83
N VAL A 100 19.73 -13.50 5.60
CA VAL A 100 18.62 -13.58 4.64
C VAL A 100 17.40 -12.87 5.22
N GLU A 101 16.93 -11.83 4.54
CA GLU A 101 15.71 -11.11 4.89
C GLU A 101 14.70 -11.22 3.75
N VAL A 102 13.50 -11.72 4.09
CA VAL A 102 12.40 -11.89 3.15
C VAL A 102 11.18 -11.16 3.70
N GLY A 103 10.48 -10.44 2.84
CA GLY A 103 9.32 -9.65 3.20
C GLY A 103 8.10 -9.96 2.34
N ILE A 104 6.93 -9.55 2.84
CA ILE A 104 5.67 -9.62 2.09
C ILE A 104 4.79 -8.39 2.36
N GLY A 105 3.87 -8.09 1.46
CA GLY A 105 2.92 -6.99 1.61
C GLY A 105 3.52 -5.62 1.37
N ALA A 106 2.78 -4.59 1.77
CA ALA A 106 3.20 -3.19 1.62
C ALA A 106 4.42 -2.81 2.49
N GLU A 107 4.72 -3.56 3.56
CA GLU A 107 5.91 -3.36 4.40
C GLU A 107 7.18 -3.69 3.64
N ALA A 108 7.20 -4.81 2.92
CA ALA A 108 8.31 -5.16 2.05
C ALA A 108 8.50 -4.13 0.94
N LEU A 109 7.40 -3.65 0.36
CA LEU A 109 7.45 -2.62 -0.66
C LEU A 109 8.01 -1.30 -0.13
N LEU A 110 7.61 -0.89 1.07
CA LEU A 110 8.13 0.29 1.74
C LEU A 110 9.66 0.20 1.90
N ARG A 111 10.16 -0.97 2.34
CA ARG A 111 11.59 -1.23 2.48
C ARG A 111 12.31 -1.14 1.13
N LEU A 112 11.83 -1.85 0.13
CA LEU A 112 12.42 -1.84 -1.23
C LEU A 112 12.48 -0.45 -1.85
N LEU A 113 11.49 0.42 -1.56
CA LEU A 113 11.45 1.79 -2.07
C LEU A 113 12.39 2.71 -1.28
N ALA A 114 12.50 2.52 0.04
CA ALA A 114 13.40 3.28 0.91
C ALA A 114 14.88 2.96 0.64
N ASP A 115 15.20 1.74 0.21
CA ASP A 115 16.57 1.30 -0.09
C ASP A 115 17.07 1.82 -1.46
N ILE A 116 16.25 2.54 -2.23
CA ILE A 116 16.66 3.11 -3.53
C ILE A 116 17.41 4.42 -3.31
N ASN A 117 18.70 4.43 -3.60
CA ASN A 117 19.45 5.67 -3.81
C ASN A 117 19.12 6.23 -5.22
N LEU A 118 18.39 7.34 -5.27
CA LEU A 118 17.88 7.91 -6.52
C LEU A 118 19.01 8.48 -7.39
N GLU A 119 19.99 9.13 -6.77
CA GLU A 119 21.12 9.75 -7.45
C GLU A 119 22.01 8.69 -8.12
N GLU A 120 22.40 7.65 -7.38
CA GLU A 120 23.20 6.54 -7.90
C GLU A 120 22.45 5.78 -9.00
N ALA A 121 21.16 5.51 -8.79
CA ALA A 121 20.34 4.85 -9.79
C ALA A 121 20.19 5.69 -11.07
N ALA A 122 20.09 7.03 -10.97
CA ALA A 122 20.03 7.91 -12.13
C ALA A 122 21.33 7.90 -12.93
N GLU A 123 22.48 7.92 -12.26
CA GLU A 123 23.80 7.87 -12.91
C GLU A 123 24.01 6.54 -13.64
N SER A 124 23.78 5.41 -12.96
CA SER A 124 23.85 4.07 -13.55
C SER A 124 22.93 3.93 -14.77
N LEU A 125 21.70 4.44 -14.70
CA LEU A 125 20.77 4.39 -15.83
C LEU A 125 21.24 5.23 -17.02
N ARG A 126 21.88 6.39 -16.79
CA ARG A 126 22.42 7.22 -17.88
C ARG A 126 23.52 6.48 -18.63
N GLU A 127 24.39 5.78 -17.93
CA GLU A 127 25.42 4.93 -18.54
C GLU A 127 24.81 3.77 -19.35
N GLU A 128 23.85 3.03 -18.77
CA GLU A 128 23.18 1.93 -19.45
C GLU A 128 22.42 2.36 -20.72
N ILE A 129 21.85 3.57 -20.72
CA ILE A 129 21.13 4.11 -21.88
C ILE A 129 22.05 4.34 -23.08
N THR A 130 23.34 4.62 -22.86
CA THR A 130 24.31 4.82 -23.96
C THR A 130 24.59 3.53 -24.73
N THR A 131 24.60 2.40 -24.02
CA THR A 131 24.89 1.07 -24.60
C THR A 131 23.63 0.34 -25.07
N ALA A 132 22.48 0.61 -24.45
CA ALA A 132 21.21 -0.04 -24.78
C ALA A 132 20.63 0.40 -26.14
N LYS A 133 19.99 -0.53 -26.85
CA LYS A 133 19.28 -0.29 -28.12
C LYS A 133 17.83 -0.80 -28.06
N GLY A 134 16.98 -0.29 -28.96
CA GLY A 134 15.61 -0.76 -29.14
C GLY A 134 14.70 -0.56 -27.91
N GLN A 135 13.90 -1.58 -27.59
CA GLN A 135 12.92 -1.54 -26.51
C GLN A 135 13.54 -1.40 -25.11
N LYS A 136 14.72 -2.00 -24.87
CA LYS A 136 15.44 -1.87 -23.59
C LYS A 136 15.77 -0.40 -23.30
N ARG A 137 16.29 0.32 -24.30
CA ARG A 137 16.58 1.76 -24.18
C ARG A 137 15.33 2.57 -23.84
N ALA A 138 14.20 2.29 -24.50
CA ALA A 138 12.94 2.97 -24.22
C ALA A 138 12.43 2.72 -22.78
N LYS A 139 12.61 1.51 -22.24
CA LYS A 139 12.28 1.18 -20.84
C LYS A 139 13.16 1.96 -19.86
N LEU A 140 14.48 1.98 -20.09
CA LEU A 140 15.44 2.70 -19.25
C LEU A 140 15.16 4.21 -19.25
N ILE A 141 14.87 4.82 -20.41
CA ILE A 141 14.51 6.24 -20.51
C ILE A 141 13.25 6.56 -19.69
N LYS A 142 12.22 5.70 -19.74
CA LYS A 142 11.01 5.89 -18.93
C LYS A 142 11.32 5.83 -17.43
N ARG A 143 12.18 4.90 -17.00
CA ARG A 143 12.61 4.77 -15.60
C ARG A 143 13.42 5.98 -15.14
N LEU A 144 14.43 6.39 -15.91
CA LEU A 144 15.24 7.57 -15.64
C LEU A 144 14.37 8.83 -15.50
N ARG A 145 13.40 9.02 -16.41
CA ARG A 145 12.48 10.16 -16.34
C ARG A 145 11.68 10.20 -15.02
N VAL A 146 11.24 9.05 -14.52
CA VAL A 146 10.53 9.00 -13.23
C VAL A 146 11.48 9.36 -12.09
N ILE A 147 12.69 8.82 -12.08
CA ILE A 147 13.70 9.11 -11.04
C ILE A 147 14.11 10.59 -11.05
N ASP A 148 14.38 11.17 -12.23
CA ASP A 148 14.71 12.60 -12.37
C ASP A 148 13.59 13.49 -11.81
N ASN A 149 12.31 13.11 -11.98
CA ASN A 149 11.18 13.85 -11.38
C ASN A 149 11.15 13.75 -9.84
N PHE A 150 11.49 12.60 -9.27
CA PHE A 150 11.60 12.45 -7.81
C PHE A 150 12.73 13.32 -7.26
N ILE A 151 13.91 13.29 -7.91
CA ILE A 151 15.06 14.13 -7.55
C ILE A 151 14.70 15.61 -7.64
N ALA A 152 14.08 16.04 -8.76
CA ALA A 152 13.74 17.44 -8.99
C ALA A 152 12.69 17.99 -7.98
N THR A 153 11.79 17.14 -7.50
CA THR A 153 10.75 17.53 -6.52
C THR A 153 11.16 17.32 -5.07
N GLY A 154 12.26 16.60 -4.80
CA GLY A 154 12.64 16.18 -3.46
C GLY A 154 11.64 15.21 -2.81
N SER A 155 10.73 14.63 -3.62
CA SER A 155 9.76 13.66 -3.14
C SER A 155 10.47 12.34 -2.86
N LYS A 156 10.02 11.62 -1.83
CA LYS A 156 10.61 10.32 -1.51
C LYS A 156 9.76 9.17 -2.08
N PRO A 157 10.36 8.13 -2.69
CA PRO A 157 9.62 7.00 -3.26
C PRO A 157 8.71 6.29 -2.26
N GLU A 158 9.14 6.16 -1.01
CA GLU A 158 8.42 5.47 0.05
C GLU A 158 7.09 6.14 0.42
N TRP A 159 6.88 7.41 0.07
CA TRP A 159 5.61 8.12 0.30
C TRP A 159 4.43 7.57 -0.51
N MET A 160 4.69 6.75 -1.54
CA MET A 160 3.64 6.02 -2.25
C MET A 160 3.02 4.91 -1.39
N VAL A 161 3.62 4.59 -0.24
CA VAL A 161 3.08 3.69 0.77
C VAL A 161 2.61 4.52 1.97
N MET A 162 1.32 4.44 2.29
CA MET A 162 0.70 5.25 3.33
C MET A 162 0.66 4.54 4.67
N ALA A 163 1.06 5.23 5.73
CA ALA A 163 0.82 4.82 7.12
C ALA A 163 -0.42 5.49 7.75
N VAL A 164 -0.94 6.55 7.11
CA VAL A 164 -2.05 7.37 7.59
C VAL A 164 -2.96 7.73 6.43
N ILE A 165 -4.28 7.67 6.64
CA ILE A 165 -5.28 8.07 5.63
C ILE A 165 -6.03 9.32 6.11
N PRO A 166 -6.08 10.40 5.32
CA PRO A 166 -6.89 11.56 5.65
C PRO A 166 -8.40 11.24 5.52
N VAL A 167 -9.18 11.78 6.45
CA VAL A 167 -10.64 11.65 6.44
C VAL A 167 -11.25 12.99 6.02
N ILE A 168 -12.04 12.96 4.95
CA ILE A 168 -12.70 14.16 4.46
C ILE A 168 -13.69 14.72 5.51
N PRO A 169 -13.87 16.05 5.54
CA PRO A 169 -14.79 16.72 6.46
C PRO A 169 -16.21 16.14 6.40
N PRO A 170 -16.91 16.02 7.55
CA PRO A 170 -18.23 15.38 7.63
C PRO A 170 -19.29 16.03 6.73
N ASP A 171 -19.22 17.34 6.51
CA ASP A 171 -20.20 18.04 5.65
C ASP A 171 -20.05 17.70 4.16
N LEU A 172 -18.90 17.13 3.75
CA LEU A 172 -18.69 16.58 2.40
C LEU A 172 -19.20 15.14 2.26
N ARG A 173 -19.58 14.51 3.38
CA ARG A 173 -20.13 13.14 3.44
C ARG A 173 -21.35 13.08 4.36
N PRO A 174 -22.42 13.85 4.06
CA PRO A 174 -23.53 14.03 4.98
C PRO A 174 -24.31 12.73 5.22
N MET A 175 -24.95 12.68 6.38
CA MET A 175 -26.01 11.74 6.72
C MET A 175 -27.27 12.57 6.97
N VAL A 176 -28.28 12.38 6.12
CA VAL A 176 -29.52 13.17 6.17
C VAL A 176 -30.64 12.26 6.65
N GLN A 177 -31.35 12.71 7.67
CA GLN A 177 -32.55 12.02 8.13
C GLN A 177 -33.69 12.26 7.13
N LEU A 178 -34.35 11.17 6.72
CA LEU A 178 -35.53 11.16 5.89
C LEU A 178 -36.78 10.92 6.75
N ASP A 179 -37.95 11.15 6.16
CA ASP A 179 -39.22 10.84 6.80
C ASP A 179 -39.32 9.35 7.16
N GLY A 180 -39.97 9.07 8.30
CA GLY A 180 -40.11 7.70 8.82
C GLY A 180 -38.85 7.13 9.49
N GLY A 181 -37.92 8.00 9.94
CA GLY A 181 -36.76 7.60 10.74
C GLY A 181 -35.64 6.91 9.95
N ARG A 182 -35.68 6.97 8.62
CA ARG A 182 -34.63 6.45 7.74
C ARG A 182 -33.50 7.47 7.61
N PHE A 183 -32.30 7.01 7.25
CA PHE A 183 -31.15 7.88 6.98
C PHE A 183 -30.65 7.63 5.57
N ALA A 184 -30.42 8.71 4.82
CA ALA A 184 -29.64 8.69 3.59
C ALA A 184 -28.17 8.97 3.94
N THR A 185 -27.28 8.10 3.51
CA THR A 185 -25.83 8.20 3.79
C THR A 185 -25.04 8.25 2.49
N SER A 186 -23.98 9.05 2.47
CA SER A 186 -22.96 8.99 1.40
C SER A 186 -22.25 7.63 1.38
N ASP A 187 -22.01 7.08 0.20
CA ASP A 187 -21.25 5.83 -0.04
C ASP A 187 -19.86 5.85 0.61
N LEU A 188 -19.24 7.03 0.70
CA LEU A 188 -17.93 7.21 1.35
C LEU A 188 -17.97 6.84 2.83
N ASN A 189 -19.09 7.07 3.53
CA ASN A 189 -19.21 6.68 4.94
C ASN A 189 -19.14 5.15 5.11
N ASP A 190 -19.67 4.38 4.15
CA ASP A 190 -19.58 2.93 4.16
C ASP A 190 -18.16 2.45 3.90
N LEU A 191 -17.46 3.07 2.95
CA LEU A 191 -16.05 2.76 2.65
C LEU A 191 -15.14 3.10 3.84
N TYR A 192 -15.29 4.29 4.44
CA TYR A 192 -14.56 4.65 5.66
C TYR A 192 -14.84 3.70 6.81
N ARG A 193 -16.12 3.34 7.04
CA ARG A 193 -16.49 2.38 8.09
C ARG A 193 -15.82 1.03 7.88
N ARG A 194 -15.73 0.53 6.64
CA ARG A 194 -15.01 -0.70 6.32
C ARG A 194 -13.52 -0.59 6.67
N VAL A 195 -12.85 0.49 6.25
CA VAL A 195 -11.44 0.73 6.58
C VAL A 195 -11.22 0.76 8.09
N ILE A 196 -12.02 1.55 8.83
CA ILE A 196 -11.90 1.67 10.28
C ILE A 196 -12.11 0.32 10.98
N ASN A 197 -13.12 -0.45 10.58
CA ASN A 197 -13.40 -1.75 11.19
C ASN A 197 -12.26 -2.76 10.93
N ARG A 198 -11.72 -2.79 9.71
CA ARG A 198 -10.56 -3.63 9.37
C ARG A 198 -9.31 -3.22 10.13
N ASN A 199 -9.06 -1.92 10.23
CA ASN A 199 -7.91 -1.38 10.93
C ASN A 199 -7.95 -1.69 12.44
N ASN A 200 -9.11 -1.48 13.08
CA ASN A 200 -9.31 -1.79 14.49
C ASN A 200 -9.23 -3.30 14.76
N ARG A 201 -9.72 -4.13 13.83
CA ARG A 201 -9.60 -5.59 13.92
C ARG A 201 -8.15 -6.03 13.80
N LEU A 202 -7.39 -5.49 12.85
CA LEU A 202 -5.97 -5.77 12.69
C LEU A 202 -5.16 -5.38 13.93
N ALA A 203 -5.41 -4.18 14.48
CA ALA A 203 -4.75 -3.73 15.71
C ALA A 203 -5.00 -4.71 16.89
N ARG A 204 -6.26 -5.14 17.09
CA ARG A 204 -6.59 -6.14 18.11
C ARG A 204 -5.90 -7.49 17.88
N LEU A 205 -5.83 -7.94 16.62
CA LEU A 205 -5.15 -9.19 16.26
C LEU A 205 -3.65 -9.13 16.57
N GLN A 206 -3.01 -7.97 16.35
CA GLN A 206 -1.62 -7.74 16.71
C GLN A 206 -1.42 -7.70 18.23
N GLU A 207 -2.32 -7.05 18.96
CA GLU A 207 -2.28 -6.98 20.43
C GLU A 207 -2.34 -8.36 21.10
N ILE A 208 -3.17 -9.28 20.56
CA ILE A 208 -3.30 -10.64 21.08
C ILE A 208 -2.26 -11.62 20.49
N LEU A 209 -1.31 -11.14 19.69
CA LEU A 209 -0.31 -11.96 19.01
C LEU A 209 -0.94 -13.13 18.23
N ALA A 210 -2.00 -12.84 17.46
CA ALA A 210 -2.67 -13.84 16.65
C ALA A 210 -1.71 -14.46 15.60
N PRO A 211 -1.92 -15.72 15.20
CA PRO A 211 -1.09 -16.38 14.19
C PRO A 211 -0.91 -15.57 12.91
N GLU A 212 0.29 -15.61 12.32
CA GLU A 212 0.65 -14.77 11.17
C GLU A 212 -0.29 -14.90 9.98
N ILE A 213 -0.81 -16.11 9.71
CA ILE A 213 -1.75 -16.37 8.62
C ILE A 213 -3.00 -15.47 8.75
N ILE A 214 -3.52 -15.33 9.98
CA ILE A 214 -4.71 -14.52 10.26
C ILE A 214 -4.36 -13.03 10.12
N VAL A 215 -3.21 -12.61 10.64
CA VAL A 215 -2.73 -11.23 10.55
C VAL A 215 -2.50 -10.81 9.09
N ARG A 216 -1.86 -11.67 8.28
CA ARG A 216 -1.62 -11.44 6.84
C ARG A 216 -2.92 -11.32 6.07
N ASN A 217 -3.89 -12.20 6.35
CA ASN A 217 -5.21 -12.08 5.74
C ASN A 217 -5.89 -10.76 6.12
N GLU A 218 -5.82 -10.32 7.39
CA GLU A 218 -6.41 -9.03 7.78
C GLU A 218 -5.65 -7.83 7.20
N LYS A 219 -4.31 -7.89 7.08
CA LYS A 219 -3.49 -6.89 6.35
C LYS A 219 -3.93 -6.81 4.88
N ARG A 220 -4.11 -7.96 4.21
CA ARG A 220 -4.66 -8.02 2.85
C ARG A 220 -6.04 -7.37 2.79
N MET A 221 -6.95 -7.74 3.68
CA MET A 221 -8.31 -7.17 3.74
C MET A 221 -8.32 -5.65 3.98
N LEU A 222 -7.39 -5.14 4.80
CA LEU A 222 -7.20 -3.71 5.01
C LEU A 222 -6.73 -3.03 3.72
N GLN A 223 -5.76 -3.60 3.01
CA GLN A 223 -5.31 -3.10 1.71
C GLN A 223 -6.47 -3.00 0.71
N GLU A 224 -7.32 -4.04 0.59
CA GLU A 224 -8.47 -4.00 -0.34
C GLU A 224 -9.53 -2.97 0.08
N ALA A 225 -9.73 -2.77 1.39
CA ALA A 225 -10.67 -1.77 1.89
C ALA A 225 -10.20 -0.35 1.57
N VAL A 226 -8.89 -0.09 1.65
CA VAL A 226 -8.30 1.21 1.29
C VAL A 226 -8.30 1.40 -0.22
N ASP A 227 -7.98 0.37 -1.00
CA ASP A 227 -8.09 0.41 -2.46
C ASP A 227 -9.51 0.83 -2.87
N ALA A 228 -10.54 0.20 -2.29
CA ALA A 228 -11.94 0.53 -2.58
C ALA A 228 -12.36 1.93 -2.09
N LEU A 229 -11.77 2.44 -1.00
CA LEU A 229 -12.02 3.81 -0.56
C LEU A 229 -11.52 4.83 -1.59
N ILE A 230 -10.33 4.60 -2.14
CA ILE A 230 -9.68 5.52 -3.08
C ILE A 230 -10.26 5.36 -4.49
N ASP A 231 -10.34 4.15 -5.01
CA ASP A 231 -10.75 3.84 -6.38
C ASP A 231 -11.47 2.47 -6.42
N ASN A 232 -12.79 2.50 -6.26
CA ASN A 232 -13.64 1.30 -6.21
C ASN A 232 -13.94 0.77 -7.61
N GLY A 233 -12.99 0.05 -8.20
CA GLY A 233 -13.18 -0.60 -9.49
C GLY A 233 -11.90 -0.84 -10.25
N ARG A 234 -10.83 -0.12 -9.91
CA ARG A 234 -9.49 -0.39 -10.43
C ARG A 234 -8.96 -1.77 -10.07
N ARG A 235 -9.54 -2.42 -9.04
CA ARG A 235 -9.29 -3.82 -8.71
C ARG A 235 -10.56 -4.67 -8.86
N GLY A 236 -10.53 -5.60 -9.81
CA GLY A 236 -11.42 -6.77 -9.83
C GLY A 236 -12.90 -6.44 -9.57
N ARG A 237 -13.49 -7.14 -8.59
CA ARG A 237 -14.91 -6.97 -8.24
C ARG A 237 -15.11 -5.73 -7.37
N THR A 238 -15.96 -4.83 -7.84
CA THR A 238 -16.37 -3.64 -7.10
C THR A 238 -17.07 -3.99 -5.79
N VAL A 239 -16.81 -3.19 -4.76
CA VAL A 239 -17.55 -3.28 -3.50
C VAL A 239 -18.95 -2.71 -3.73
N VAL A 240 -19.96 -3.52 -3.46
CA VAL A 240 -21.37 -3.16 -3.63
C VAL A 240 -22.04 -2.81 -2.29
N GLY A 241 -22.99 -1.89 -2.34
CA GLY A 241 -23.87 -1.53 -1.24
C GLY A 241 -25.12 -2.41 -1.15
N ALA A 242 -26.06 -2.03 -0.28
CA ALA A 242 -27.30 -2.79 -0.02
C ALA A 242 -28.18 -3.01 -1.26
N ASN A 243 -28.10 -2.13 -2.26
CA ASN A 243 -28.88 -2.23 -3.50
C ASN A 243 -28.11 -2.94 -4.63
N ASN A 244 -27.05 -3.69 -4.33
CA ASN A 244 -26.12 -4.30 -5.31
C ASN A 244 -25.45 -3.31 -6.29
N ARG A 245 -25.61 -2.00 -6.05
CA ARG A 245 -24.90 -0.95 -6.79
C ARG A 245 -23.47 -0.84 -6.28
N PRO A 246 -22.46 -0.64 -7.16
CA PRO A 246 -21.12 -0.27 -6.73
C PRO A 246 -21.16 1.04 -5.91
N LEU A 247 -20.41 1.06 -4.82
CA LEU A 247 -20.23 2.26 -4.00
C LEU A 247 -19.34 3.26 -4.75
N LYS A 248 -19.68 4.54 -4.71
CA LYS A 248 -18.81 5.60 -5.23
C LYS A 248 -17.62 5.82 -4.31
N SER A 249 -16.42 5.81 -4.89
CA SER A 249 -15.14 6.05 -4.22
C SER A 249 -14.74 7.52 -4.24
N LEU A 250 -13.56 7.86 -3.71
CA LEU A 250 -13.02 9.22 -3.77
C LEU A 250 -12.63 9.66 -5.19
N SER A 251 -12.35 8.71 -6.08
CA SER A 251 -11.97 8.99 -7.48
C SER A 251 -13.18 9.24 -8.40
N ASP A 252 -14.39 8.83 -7.99
CA ASP A 252 -15.64 8.94 -8.76
C ASP A 252 -16.36 10.29 -8.55
#